data_AF-A0AAV4Z1A1-F1
#
_entry.id   AF-A0AAV4Z1A1-F1
#
_cell.length_a   1.000
_cell.length_b   1.000
_cell.length_c   1.000
_cell.angle_alpha   90.00
_cell.angle_beta   90.00
_cell.angle_gamma   90.00
#
_symmetry.space_group_name_H-M   'P 1'
#
loop_
_entity.id
_entity.type
_entity.pdbx_description
1 polymer ?
#
loop_
_entity_poly.entity_id
_entity_poly.type
_entity_poly.pdbx_seq_one_letter_code
_entity_poly.pdbx_strand_id
1 'polypeptide(L)'
;MRCTQKGSTIVSLMVGLVISMLCLIALLTLFKAIVTTSVDSQQNAQQDTQLFNGLTLAQMLAQNAGFGFSSGTNVLIPSSTLALDNNISVESQKAVLWRYYTTINIPNTLTCQGIASVLNNNQTKLILLKANSCAQTSNLDSLTWTVDRVLAVLPSASTISFNLTTQTCTPYGIGTAASHSKLTITANTFSFPVCLSNITS
;
A
#
# COMPACT_ATOMS: atom_id res chain seq x y z
N MET A 1 24.53 -51.58 52.80
CA MET A 1 23.71 -51.80 51.58
C MET A 1 24.64 -51.79 50.37
N ARG A 2 24.84 -52.93 49.71
CA ARG A 2 25.64 -53.04 48.48
C ARG A 2 24.70 -53.16 47.30
N CYS A 3 24.60 -52.13 46.47
CA CYS A 3 23.84 -52.19 45.22
C CYS A 3 24.60 -53.06 44.21
N THR A 4 23.92 -54.07 43.67
CA THR A 4 24.47 -54.96 42.64
C THR A 4 24.39 -54.26 41.29
N GLN A 5 25.52 -54.07 40.62
CA GLN A 5 25.60 -53.48 39.28
C GLN A 5 25.04 -54.49 38.27
N LYS A 6 23.82 -54.26 37.78
CA LYS A 6 23.27 -55.02 36.66
C LYS A 6 23.88 -54.48 35.37
N GLY A 7 24.76 -55.26 34.74
CA GLY A 7 25.38 -54.91 33.46
C GLY A 7 24.33 -54.70 32.37
N SER A 8 24.32 -53.53 31.76
CA SER A 8 23.53 -53.25 30.55
C SER A 8 23.97 -54.19 29.44
N THR A 9 23.03 -54.91 28.82
CA THR A 9 23.32 -55.75 27.64
C THR A 9 23.52 -54.85 26.42
N ILE A 10 24.42 -55.24 25.51
CA ILE A 10 24.71 -54.51 24.25
C ILE A 10 23.44 -54.21 23.45
N VAL A 11 22.45 -55.11 23.51
CA VAL A 11 21.14 -54.95 22.83
C VAL A 11 20.35 -53.76 23.38
N SER A 12 20.34 -53.54 24.70
CA SER A 12 19.67 -52.38 25.30
C SER A 12 20.30 -51.06 24.85
N LEU A 13 21.62 -51.06 24.64
CA LEU A 13 22.39 -49.91 24.15
C LEU A 13 22.06 -49.60 22.69
N MET A 14 21.95 -50.63 21.84
CA MET A 14 21.57 -50.46 20.43
C MET A 14 20.13 -49.97 20.28
N VAL A 15 19.19 -50.48 21.05
CA VAL A 15 17.78 -50.02 21.02
C VAL A 15 17.68 -48.57 21.49
N GLY A 16 18.42 -48.18 22.54
CA GLY A 16 18.46 -46.79 23.01
C GLY A 16 19.00 -45.82 21.95
N LEU A 17 20.04 -46.22 21.21
CA LEU A 17 20.59 -45.43 20.09
C LEU A 17 19.58 -45.26 18.95
N VAL A 18 18.85 -46.32 18.59
CA VAL A 18 17.82 -46.26 17.53
C VAL A 18 16.68 -45.32 17.94
N ILE A 19 16.19 -45.41 19.18
CA ILE A 19 15.13 -44.51 19.68
C ILE A 19 15.63 -43.05 19.68
N SER A 20 16.87 -42.81 20.09
CA SER A 20 17.48 -41.47 20.05
C SER A 20 17.54 -40.91 18.62
N MET A 21 17.96 -41.73 17.65
CA MET A 21 18.00 -41.33 16.23
C MET A 21 16.60 -41.01 15.69
N LEU A 22 15.58 -41.79 16.04
CA LEU A 22 14.20 -41.52 15.65
C LEU A 22 13.68 -40.20 16.24
N CYS A 23 13.99 -39.92 17.52
CA CYS A 23 13.65 -38.65 18.15
C CYS A 23 14.33 -37.45 17.48
N LEU A 24 15.61 -37.57 17.11
CA LEU A 24 16.34 -36.50 16.41
C LEU A 24 15.75 -36.21 15.03
N ILE A 25 15.36 -37.24 14.28
CA ILE A 25 14.68 -37.06 12.99
C ILE A 25 13.35 -36.33 13.18
N ALA A 26 12.54 -36.73 14.17
CA ALA A 26 11.29 -36.06 14.48
C ALA A 26 11.49 -34.57 14.82
N LEU A 27 12.47 -34.25 15.67
CA LEU A 27 12.79 -32.86 16.03
C LEU A 27 13.28 -32.02 14.84
N LEU A 28 14.08 -32.60 13.93
CA LEU A 28 14.54 -31.91 12.73
C LEU A 28 13.37 -31.59 11.77
N THR A 29 12.41 -32.50 11.64
CA THR A 29 11.21 -32.24 10.81
C THR A 29 10.36 -31.12 11.41
N LEU A 30 10.17 -31.10 12.73
CA LEU A 30 9.45 -30.03 13.42
C LEU A 30 10.19 -28.69 13.28
N PHE A 31 11.51 -28.67 13.49
CA PHE A 31 12.32 -27.48 13.33
C PHE A 31 12.21 -26.92 11.91
N LYS A 32 12.30 -27.77 10.89
CA LYS A 32 12.12 -27.35 9.49
C LYS A 32 10.75 -26.74 9.23
N ALA A 33 9.68 -27.34 9.79
CA ALA A 33 8.33 -26.80 9.67
C ALA A 33 8.21 -25.42 10.34
N ILE A 34 8.79 -25.25 11.54
CA ILE A 34 8.77 -23.97 12.26
C ILE A 34 9.56 -22.90 11.50
N VAL A 35 10.75 -23.23 11.00
CA VAL A 35 11.59 -22.26 10.27
C VAL A 35 10.91 -21.82 8.98
N THR A 36 10.37 -22.74 8.19
CA THR A 36 9.68 -22.40 6.93
C THR A 36 8.48 -21.49 7.16
N THR A 37 7.60 -21.86 8.10
CA THR A 37 6.45 -21.02 8.47
C THR A 37 6.84 -19.67 9.04
N SER A 38 7.95 -19.60 9.79
CA SER A 38 8.48 -18.34 10.32
C SER A 38 9.00 -17.43 9.21
N VAL A 39 9.71 -17.98 8.20
CA VAL A 39 10.21 -17.21 7.05
C VAL A 39 9.05 -16.69 6.20
N ASP A 40 8.06 -17.53 5.91
CA ASP A 40 6.88 -17.13 5.14
C ASP A 40 6.10 -16.02 5.86
N SER A 41 5.93 -16.15 7.18
CA SER A 41 5.28 -15.13 8.02
C SER A 41 6.05 -13.81 7.99
N GLN A 42 7.38 -13.85 8.11
CA GLN A 42 8.21 -12.63 8.02
C GLN A 42 8.10 -11.96 6.65
N GLN A 43 8.12 -12.74 5.57
CA GLN A 43 8.00 -12.21 4.21
C GLN A 43 6.64 -11.53 4.00
N ASN A 44 5.55 -12.17 4.44
CA ASN A 44 4.21 -11.59 4.35
C ASN A 44 4.09 -10.32 5.19
N ALA A 45 4.59 -10.32 6.43
CA ALA A 45 4.57 -9.15 7.30
C ALA A 45 5.37 -7.96 6.71
N GLN A 46 6.50 -8.22 6.05
CA GLN A 46 7.26 -7.18 5.35
C GLN A 46 6.47 -6.58 4.17
N GLN A 47 5.77 -7.41 3.39
CA GLN A 47 4.94 -6.94 2.28
C GLN A 47 3.76 -6.11 2.78
N ASP A 48 3.07 -6.55 3.83
CA ASP A 48 1.97 -5.82 4.45
C ASP A 48 2.45 -4.47 5.01
N THR A 49 3.65 -4.43 5.60
CA THR A 49 4.27 -3.20 6.08
C THR A 49 4.53 -2.22 4.94
N GLN A 50 5.06 -2.70 3.81
CA GLN A 50 5.30 -1.85 2.64
C GLN A 50 3.99 -1.29 2.07
N LEU A 51 2.94 -2.12 2.00
CA LEU A 51 1.62 -1.71 1.55
C LEU A 51 1.03 -0.64 2.46
N PHE A 52 1.01 -0.90 3.77
CA PHE A 52 0.46 0.03 4.75
C PHE A 52 1.18 1.38 4.70
N ASN A 53 2.52 1.37 4.71
CA ASN A 53 3.32 2.59 4.61
C ASN A 53 3.04 3.36 3.31
N GLY A 54 2.96 2.66 2.17
CA GLY A 54 2.63 3.28 0.89
C GLY A 54 1.25 3.93 0.87
N LEU A 55 0.26 3.25 1.44
CA LEU A 55 -1.12 3.77 1.53
C LEU A 55 -1.23 4.92 2.52
N THR A 56 -0.56 4.88 3.68
CA THR A 56 -0.52 6.00 4.62
C THR A 56 0.11 7.23 3.97
N LEU A 57 1.22 7.06 3.25
CA LEU A 57 1.84 8.16 2.50
C LEU A 57 0.88 8.70 1.42
N ALA A 58 0.21 7.83 0.67
CA ALA A 58 -0.78 8.23 -0.32
C ALA A 58 -1.94 9.03 0.29
N GLN A 59 -2.43 8.63 1.47
CA GLN A 59 -3.46 9.37 2.18
C GLN A 59 -2.99 10.76 2.60
N MET A 60 -1.78 10.86 3.19
CA MET A 60 -1.22 12.15 3.59
C MET A 60 -1.04 13.10 2.39
N LEU A 61 -0.62 12.58 1.24
CA LEU A 61 -0.47 13.37 0.02
C LEU A 61 -1.84 13.82 -0.53
N ALA A 62 -2.82 12.90 -0.56
CA ALA A 62 -4.16 13.17 -1.05
C ALA A 62 -4.91 14.21 -0.20
N GLN A 63 -4.61 14.33 1.11
CA GLN A 63 -5.21 15.36 1.97
C GLN A 63 -4.90 16.79 1.52
N ASN A 64 -3.78 17.01 0.81
CA ASN A 64 -3.46 18.34 0.28
C ASN A 64 -4.33 18.71 -0.92
N ALA A 65 -5.06 17.76 -1.49
CA ALA A 65 -5.89 18.01 -2.67
C ALA A 65 -6.89 19.14 -2.45
N GLY A 66 -6.94 20.08 -3.38
CA GLY A 66 -7.79 21.27 -3.31
C GLY A 66 -7.31 22.37 -2.37
N PHE A 67 -6.17 22.20 -1.68
CA PHE A 67 -5.67 23.26 -0.79
C PHE A 67 -5.45 24.57 -1.56
N GLY A 68 -6.01 25.66 -1.03
CA GLY A 68 -5.96 27.01 -1.60
C GLY A 68 -6.95 27.28 -2.74
N PHE A 69 -7.83 26.33 -3.09
CA PHE A 69 -8.92 26.54 -4.05
C PHE A 69 -10.23 26.85 -3.33
N SER A 70 -11.02 27.78 -3.89
CA SER A 70 -12.35 28.14 -3.39
C SER A 70 -13.48 27.29 -3.99
N SER A 71 -13.28 26.77 -5.19
CA SER A 71 -14.22 25.90 -5.91
C SER A 71 -13.53 25.18 -7.09
N GLY A 72 -14.24 24.25 -7.73
CA GLY A 72 -13.81 23.56 -8.95
C GLY A 72 -13.37 22.11 -8.76
N THR A 73 -13.17 21.40 -9.88
CA THR A 73 -12.74 20.00 -9.90
C THR A 73 -11.24 19.90 -9.61
N ASN A 74 -10.88 19.89 -8.32
CA ASN A 74 -9.49 19.85 -7.86
C ASN A 74 -8.97 18.44 -7.59
N VAL A 75 -9.86 17.44 -7.69
CA VAL A 75 -9.56 16.00 -7.68
C VAL A 75 -10.35 15.35 -8.80
N LEU A 76 -9.72 14.39 -9.47
CA LEU A 76 -10.33 13.61 -10.54
C LEU A 76 -9.83 12.17 -10.48
N ILE A 77 -10.75 11.23 -10.68
CA ILE A 77 -10.43 9.84 -11.03
C ILE A 77 -10.64 9.73 -12.54
N PRO A 78 -9.60 9.45 -13.34
CA PRO A 78 -9.75 9.27 -14.78
C PRO A 78 -10.76 8.16 -15.09
N SER A 79 -11.75 8.48 -15.93
CA SER A 79 -12.76 7.54 -16.40
C SER A 79 -12.24 6.65 -17.53
N SER A 80 -11.18 7.08 -18.22
CA SER A 80 -10.49 6.37 -19.28
C SER A 80 -9.04 6.07 -18.89
N THR A 81 -8.35 5.29 -19.71
CA THR A 81 -6.93 4.95 -19.52
C THR A 81 -6.08 6.22 -19.55
N LEU A 82 -5.32 6.47 -18.48
CA LEU A 82 -4.38 7.58 -18.40
C LEU A 82 -3.02 7.14 -18.98
N ALA A 83 -2.54 7.86 -19.98
CA ALA A 83 -1.19 7.66 -20.53
C ALA A 83 -0.17 8.54 -19.77
N LEU A 84 0.95 7.94 -19.40
CA LEU A 84 2.10 8.63 -18.80
C LEU A 84 3.24 8.74 -19.82
N ASP A 85 4.14 9.71 -19.64
CA ASP A 85 5.22 10.05 -20.58
C ASP A 85 6.20 8.89 -20.92
N ASN A 86 6.21 7.80 -20.14
CA ASN A 86 7.11 6.65 -20.33
C ASN A 86 6.42 5.44 -21.02
N ASN A 87 5.40 5.64 -21.85
CA ASN A 87 4.55 4.58 -22.43
C ASN A 87 3.91 3.66 -21.37
N ILE A 88 3.73 4.17 -20.15
CA ILE A 88 3.02 3.47 -19.09
C ILE A 88 1.55 3.88 -19.18
N SER A 89 0.65 2.91 -19.30
CA SER A 89 -0.79 3.14 -19.27
C SER A 89 -1.37 2.73 -17.92
N VAL A 90 -2.18 3.59 -17.33
CA VAL A 90 -2.94 3.31 -16.11
C VAL A 90 -4.40 3.14 -16.47
N GLU A 91 -4.99 2.00 -16.09
CA GLU A 91 -6.40 1.71 -16.36
C GLU A 91 -7.36 2.68 -15.63
N SER A 92 -8.61 2.69 -16.08
CA SER A 92 -9.69 3.45 -15.42
C SER A 92 -9.82 3.07 -13.94
N GLN A 93 -10.09 4.06 -13.07
CA GLN A 93 -10.20 3.89 -11.61
C GLN A 93 -8.92 3.37 -10.90
N LYS A 94 -7.78 3.34 -11.61
CA LYS A 94 -6.46 3.01 -11.05
C LYS A 94 -5.57 4.23 -10.84
N ALA A 95 -6.11 5.43 -11.02
CA ALA A 95 -5.44 6.68 -10.71
C ALA A 95 -6.36 7.67 -9.99
N VAL A 96 -5.76 8.52 -9.17
CA VAL A 96 -6.38 9.74 -8.64
C VAL A 96 -5.42 10.87 -8.90
N LEU A 97 -5.95 11.94 -9.49
CA LEU A 97 -5.21 13.13 -9.85
C LEU A 97 -5.75 14.29 -9.04
N TRP A 98 -4.89 15.20 -8.60
CA TRP A 98 -5.30 16.40 -7.88
C TRP A 98 -4.33 17.55 -8.06
N ARG A 99 -4.77 18.71 -7.62
CA ARG A 99 -3.98 19.95 -7.59
C ARG A 99 -4.15 20.68 -6.28
N TYR A 100 -3.12 21.45 -5.93
CA TYR A 100 -3.10 22.27 -4.72
C TYR A 100 -2.03 23.37 -4.81
N TYR A 101 -2.21 24.46 -4.08
CA TYR A 101 -1.18 25.49 -3.93
C TYR A 101 -0.18 25.11 -2.84
N THR A 102 1.13 25.29 -3.05
CA THR A 102 2.09 25.08 -1.95
C THR A 102 2.15 26.28 -1.00
N THR A 103 1.69 27.45 -1.44
CA THR A 103 1.56 28.66 -0.63
C THR A 103 0.27 29.40 -0.97
N ILE A 104 -0.33 30.06 0.01
CA ILE A 104 -1.58 30.81 -0.18
C ILE A 104 -1.30 32.09 -0.99
N ASN A 105 -2.19 32.43 -1.93
CA ASN A 105 -2.23 33.71 -2.69
C ASN A 105 -1.01 34.03 -3.60
N ILE A 106 -0.25 33.02 -4.05
CA ILE A 106 0.81 33.21 -5.06
C ILE A 106 0.48 32.34 -6.29
N PRO A 107 0.28 32.92 -7.48
CA PRO A 107 -0.16 32.16 -8.67
C PRO A 107 0.87 31.14 -9.19
N ASN A 108 2.14 31.26 -8.79
CA ASN A 108 3.25 30.46 -9.32
C ASN A 108 3.57 29.22 -8.46
N THR A 109 2.76 28.91 -7.44
CA THR A 109 3.01 27.81 -6.49
C THR A 109 2.06 26.64 -6.63
N LEU A 110 1.33 26.59 -7.75
CA LEU A 110 0.40 25.52 -8.07
C LEU A 110 1.14 24.22 -8.41
N THR A 111 0.81 23.15 -7.71
CA THR A 111 1.39 21.81 -7.91
C THR A 111 0.29 20.80 -8.24
N CYS A 112 0.54 19.97 -9.25
CA CYS A 112 -0.31 18.85 -9.62
C CYS A 112 0.37 17.56 -9.20
N GLN A 113 -0.34 16.75 -8.42
CA GLN A 113 0.10 15.44 -7.97
C GLN A 113 -0.99 14.40 -8.21
N GLY A 114 -0.58 13.15 -8.31
CA GLY A 114 -1.53 12.05 -8.43
C GLY A 114 -0.93 10.78 -7.86
N ILE A 115 -1.77 9.80 -7.58
CA ILE A 115 -1.32 8.45 -7.30
C ILE A 115 -1.92 7.52 -8.32
N ALA A 116 -1.13 6.55 -8.76
CA ALA A 116 -1.60 5.53 -9.67
C ALA A 116 -1.10 4.15 -9.26
N SER A 117 -1.90 3.15 -9.59
CA SER A 117 -1.55 1.75 -9.52
C SER A 117 -1.14 1.29 -10.91
N VAL A 118 0.12 0.91 -11.07
CA VAL A 118 0.66 0.41 -12.33
C VAL A 118 1.06 -1.05 -12.16
N LEU A 119 0.69 -1.89 -13.12
CA LEU A 119 1.24 -3.24 -13.24
C LEU A 119 2.46 -3.19 -14.15
N ASN A 120 3.64 -3.52 -13.62
CA ASN A 120 4.88 -3.58 -14.39
C ASN A 120 5.67 -4.83 -13.99
N ASN A 121 6.06 -5.66 -14.97
CA ASN A 121 6.78 -6.92 -14.77
C ASN A 121 6.11 -7.85 -13.72
N ASN A 122 4.80 -8.05 -13.82
CA ASN A 122 3.99 -8.81 -12.87
C ASN A 122 4.10 -8.31 -11.41
N GLN A 123 4.43 -7.05 -11.18
CA GLN A 123 4.39 -6.43 -9.86
C GLN A 123 3.51 -5.20 -9.91
N THR A 124 2.50 -5.16 -9.04
CA THR A 124 1.68 -3.96 -8.87
C THR A 124 2.50 -2.95 -8.07
N LYS A 125 2.61 -1.73 -8.57
CA LYS A 125 3.32 -0.64 -7.89
C LYS A 125 2.36 0.52 -7.67
N LEU A 126 2.37 1.04 -6.45
CA LEU A 126 1.75 2.33 -6.16
C LEU A 126 2.79 3.41 -6.43
N ILE A 127 2.50 4.30 -7.37
CA ILE A 127 3.40 5.37 -7.79
C ILE A 127 2.79 6.74 -7.52
N LEU A 128 3.65 7.68 -7.17
CA LEU A 128 3.35 9.11 -7.13
C LEU A 128 3.61 9.70 -8.52
N LEU A 129 2.66 10.49 -8.98
CA LEU A 129 2.67 11.19 -10.24
C LEU A 129 2.85 12.68 -10.01
N LYS A 130 3.48 13.33 -10.98
CA LYS A 130 3.63 14.78 -11.05
C LYS A 130 3.33 15.25 -12.46
N ALA A 131 2.69 16.40 -12.58
CA ALA A 131 2.54 17.08 -13.88
C ALA A 131 3.48 18.29 -13.94
N ASN A 132 4.12 18.50 -15.10
CA ASN A 132 5.07 19.59 -15.30
C ASN A 132 4.38 20.95 -15.48
N SER A 133 3.22 20.97 -16.13
CA SER A 133 2.43 22.18 -16.39
C SER A 133 1.08 22.10 -15.68
N CYS A 134 1.07 22.35 -14.37
CA CYS A 134 -0.18 22.42 -13.63
C CYS A 134 -0.88 23.75 -13.89
N ALA A 135 -2.17 23.72 -14.19
CA ALA A 135 -2.98 24.91 -14.43
C ALA A 135 -4.23 24.89 -13.53
N GLN A 136 -4.74 26.08 -13.20
CA GLN A 136 -5.91 26.22 -12.32
C GLN A 136 -7.19 25.68 -12.95
N THR A 137 -7.35 25.84 -14.27
CA THR A 137 -8.59 25.56 -14.99
C THR A 137 -8.53 24.36 -15.93
N SER A 138 -7.34 23.92 -16.33
CA SER A 138 -7.21 22.74 -17.21
C SER A 138 -7.76 21.49 -16.54
N ASN A 139 -8.35 20.59 -17.33
CA ASN A 139 -8.78 19.30 -16.82
C ASN A 139 -7.56 18.46 -16.43
N LEU A 140 -7.63 17.77 -15.29
CA LEU A 140 -6.50 17.03 -14.73
C LEU A 140 -6.08 15.84 -15.62
N ASP A 141 -7.01 15.25 -16.36
CA ASP A 141 -6.78 14.15 -17.31
C ASP A 141 -6.12 14.61 -18.63
N SER A 142 -6.23 15.89 -18.98
CA SER A 142 -5.60 16.47 -20.17
C SER A 142 -4.12 16.84 -19.99
N LEU A 143 -3.61 16.76 -18.76
CA LEU A 143 -2.22 17.08 -18.44
C LEU A 143 -1.28 15.92 -18.76
N THR A 144 -0.03 16.23 -19.06
CA THR A 144 1.03 15.22 -19.18
C THR A 144 1.54 14.84 -17.80
N TRP A 145 1.40 13.56 -17.45
CA TRP A 145 1.78 13.01 -16.15
C TRP A 145 3.05 12.17 -16.26
N THR A 146 4.00 12.45 -15.37
CA THR A 146 5.22 11.69 -15.21
C THR A 146 5.22 10.94 -13.88
N VAL A 147 6.00 9.86 -13.82
CA VAL A 147 6.27 9.16 -12.56
C VAL A 147 7.28 9.98 -11.77
N ASP A 148 6.87 10.44 -10.59
CA ASP A 148 7.77 11.14 -9.66
C ASP A 148 8.58 10.13 -8.84
N ARG A 149 7.89 9.20 -8.16
CA ARG A 149 8.52 8.16 -7.34
C ARG A 149 7.59 6.97 -7.07
N VAL A 150 8.17 5.85 -6.66
CA VAL A 150 7.41 4.68 -6.17
C VAL A 150 7.10 4.86 -4.69
N LEU A 151 5.84 4.66 -4.29
CA LEU A 151 5.37 4.69 -2.91
C LEU A 151 5.39 3.31 -2.26
N ALA A 152 4.96 2.28 -3.00
CA ALA A 152 5.01 0.89 -2.56
C ALA A 152 5.11 -0.07 -3.74
N VAL A 153 5.73 -1.23 -3.51
CA VAL A 153 5.74 -2.37 -4.41
C VAL A 153 4.89 -3.47 -3.78
N LEU A 154 3.92 -3.97 -4.52
CA LEU A 154 2.97 -4.98 -4.06
C LEU A 154 3.21 -6.31 -4.79
N PRO A 155 2.79 -7.43 -4.18
CA PRO A 155 2.75 -8.72 -4.84
C PRO A 155 1.90 -8.70 -6.11
N SER A 156 2.22 -9.59 -7.05
CA SER A 156 1.66 -9.71 -8.40
C SER A 156 0.13 -9.81 -8.48
N ALA A 157 -0.52 -10.27 -7.42
CA ALA A 157 -1.98 -10.43 -7.35
C ALA A 157 -2.70 -9.22 -6.72
N SER A 158 -1.96 -8.20 -6.28
CA SER A 158 -2.58 -7.11 -5.54
C SER A 158 -3.24 -6.11 -6.46
N THR A 159 -4.47 -5.74 -6.15
CA THR A 159 -5.23 -4.74 -6.89
C THR A 159 -5.50 -3.53 -6.01
N ILE A 160 -5.11 -2.35 -6.48
CA ILE A 160 -5.48 -1.07 -5.88
C ILE A 160 -6.57 -0.44 -6.74
N SER A 161 -7.62 0.09 -6.14
CA SER A 161 -8.66 0.85 -6.82
C SER A 161 -9.00 2.10 -6.04
N PHE A 162 -9.46 3.11 -6.75
CA PHE A 162 -9.80 4.40 -6.18
C PHE A 162 -11.27 4.71 -6.44
N ASN A 163 -11.94 5.24 -5.43
CA ASN A 163 -13.31 5.70 -5.54
C ASN A 163 -13.46 7.07 -4.86
N LEU A 164 -14.11 8.00 -5.52
CA LEU A 164 -14.36 9.35 -5.01
C LEU A 164 -15.88 9.52 -4.87
N THR A 165 -16.35 9.72 -3.65
CA THR A 165 -17.77 9.94 -3.36
C THR A 165 -17.93 11.13 -2.44
N THR A 166 -19.01 11.88 -2.57
CA THR A 166 -19.35 12.92 -1.61
C THR A 166 -20.08 12.29 -0.43
N GLN A 167 -19.55 12.44 0.78
CA GLN A 167 -20.17 11.92 2.00
C GLN A 167 -19.91 12.87 3.17
N THR A 168 -20.80 12.85 4.15
CA THR A 168 -20.54 13.47 5.44
C THR A 168 -19.36 12.78 6.13
N CYS A 169 -18.25 13.50 6.30
CA CYS A 169 -17.08 13.00 7.01
C CYS A 169 -16.39 14.15 7.78
N THR A 170 -15.56 13.80 8.76
CA THR A 170 -14.70 14.75 9.46
C THR A 170 -13.29 14.67 8.90
N PRO A 171 -12.73 15.78 8.40
CA PRO A 171 -11.32 15.84 8.04
C PRO A 171 -10.45 15.43 9.21
N TYR A 172 -9.46 14.57 8.98
CA TYR A 172 -8.57 14.04 10.03
C TYR A 172 -9.28 13.35 11.21
N GLY A 173 -10.56 13.01 11.09
CA GLY A 173 -11.34 12.42 12.17
C GLY A 173 -11.71 13.39 13.30
N ILE A 174 -11.45 14.69 13.15
CA ILE A 174 -11.69 15.70 14.18
C ILE A 174 -12.70 16.76 13.70
N GLY A 175 -13.47 17.32 14.63
CA GLY A 175 -14.41 18.42 14.36
C GLY A 175 -15.82 17.98 13.96
N THR A 176 -16.57 18.89 13.35
CA THR A 176 -17.97 18.70 12.96
C THR A 176 -18.06 17.99 11.61
N ALA A 177 -18.89 16.96 11.54
CA ALA A 177 -19.12 16.21 10.32
C ALA A 177 -19.87 17.08 9.29
N ALA A 178 -19.26 17.29 8.13
CA ALA A 178 -19.83 18.06 7.03
C ALA A 178 -19.68 17.30 5.71
N SER A 179 -20.43 17.72 4.68
CA SER A 179 -20.36 17.10 3.36
C SER A 179 -19.03 17.46 2.70
N HIS A 180 -18.18 16.46 2.50
CA HIS A 180 -16.87 16.60 1.86
C HIS A 180 -16.69 15.52 0.80
N SER A 181 -15.74 15.77 -0.12
CA SER A 181 -15.28 14.71 -1.02
C SER A 181 -14.50 13.66 -0.22
N LYS A 182 -14.91 12.39 -0.30
CA LYS A 182 -14.27 11.26 0.35
C LYS A 182 -13.59 10.38 -0.71
N LEU A 183 -12.27 10.35 -0.68
CA LEU A 183 -11.47 9.43 -1.48
C LEU A 183 -11.30 8.12 -0.73
N THR A 184 -11.73 7.01 -1.30
CA THR A 184 -11.52 5.67 -0.75
C THR A 184 -10.46 4.97 -1.60
N ILE A 185 -9.34 4.64 -0.95
CA ILE A 185 -8.25 3.85 -1.55
C ILE A 185 -8.43 2.42 -1.07
N THR A 186 -8.76 1.51 -1.99
CA THR A 186 -8.91 0.08 -1.68
C THR A 186 -7.71 -0.67 -2.22
N ALA A 187 -7.02 -1.42 -1.37
CA ALA A 187 -5.93 -2.31 -1.75
C ALA A 187 -6.23 -3.71 -1.22
N ASN A 188 -6.50 -4.65 -2.12
CA ASN A 188 -6.97 -5.99 -1.79
C ASN A 188 -8.22 -5.96 -0.88
N THR A 189 -8.10 -6.38 0.37
CA THR A 189 -9.17 -6.36 1.38
C THR A 189 -9.14 -5.12 2.27
N PHE A 190 -8.08 -4.31 2.20
CA PHE A 190 -7.94 -3.11 3.02
C PHE A 190 -8.55 -1.90 2.32
N SER A 191 -9.28 -1.08 3.08
CA SER A 191 -9.90 0.14 2.58
C SER A 191 -9.50 1.31 3.46
N PHE A 192 -9.02 2.37 2.84
CA PHE A 192 -8.51 3.56 3.49
C PHE A 192 -9.30 4.79 3.02
N PRO A 193 -10.26 5.26 3.82
CA PRO A 193 -11.01 6.47 3.51
C PRO A 193 -10.21 7.72 3.88
N VAL A 194 -10.20 8.69 2.98
CA VAL A 194 -9.63 10.02 3.16
C VAL A 194 -10.72 11.05 2.95
N CYS A 195 -11.02 11.83 3.99
CA CYS A 195 -11.94 12.95 3.91
C CYS A 195 -11.17 14.20 3.44
N LEU A 196 -11.53 14.76 2.30
CA LEU A 196 -10.85 15.90 1.70
C LEU A 196 -11.54 17.20 2.15
N SER A 197 -10.96 17.88 3.16
CA SER A 197 -11.50 19.13 3.71
C SER A 197 -11.47 20.29 2.74
N ASN A 198 -10.45 20.33 1.89
CA ASN A 198 -10.09 21.49 1.09
C ASN A 198 -10.85 21.55 -0.24
N ILE A 199 -11.78 20.62 -0.45
CA ILE A 199 -12.65 20.56 -1.61
C ILE A 199 -14.06 20.79 -1.11
N THR A 200 -14.52 22.02 -1.27
CA THR A 200 -15.92 22.36 -1.07
C THR A 200 -16.74 21.71 -2.18
N SER A 201 -17.79 21.00 -1.78
CA SER A 201 -18.86 20.54 -2.68
C SER A 201 -19.63 21.72 -3.25
#